data_AF-A0A2T0VBG4-F1
#
_entry.id   AF-A0A2T0VBG4-F1
#
_cell.length_a   1.000
_cell.length_b   1.000
_cell.length_c   1.000
_cell.angle_alpha   90.00
_cell.angle_beta   90.00
_cell.angle_gamma   90.00
#
_symmetry.space_group_name_H-M   'P 1'
#
loop_
_entity.id
_entity.type
_entity.pdbx_description
1 polymer ?
#
loop_
_entity_poly.entity_id
_entity_poly.type
_entity_poly.pdbx_seq_one_letter_code
_entity_poly.pdbx_strand_id
1 'polypeptide(L)'
;MTEYELLGLWAKARLHIIVSQLAPTFLLIVTVALLFAGLDEASVAVRVATAGILLASGVLGAVAQISAANEAIAVADDLSSVSSVGAVTRRIVAQRPWVNVVRFVSPTIFVVIYLALLLALFI
;
A
#
# COMPACT_ATOMS: atom_id res chain seq x y z
N MET A 1 26.53 3.59 7.46
CA MET A 1 25.98 4.37 6.34
C MET A 1 26.05 5.85 6.71
N THR A 2 26.23 6.72 5.73
CA THR A 2 26.18 8.18 5.91
C THR A 2 24.72 8.68 5.96
N GLU A 3 24.51 9.90 6.49
CA GLU A 3 23.19 10.55 6.46
C GLU A 3 22.63 10.61 5.03
N TYR A 4 23.46 10.98 4.05
CA TYR A 4 23.06 11.10 2.65
C TYR A 4 22.57 9.78 2.05
N GLU A 5 23.26 8.67 2.32
CA GLU A 5 22.86 7.34 1.85
C GLU A 5 21.51 6.92 2.45
N LEU A 6 21.31 7.16 3.75
CA LEU A 6 20.07 6.83 4.45
C LEU A 6 18.90 7.68 3.95
N LEU A 7 19.10 8.97 3.67
CA LEU A 7 18.09 9.82 3.04
C LEU A 7 17.70 9.30 1.65
N GLY A 8 18.67 8.78 0.88
CA GLY A 8 18.41 8.12 -0.39
C GLY A 8 17.56 6.85 -0.24
N LEU A 9 17.85 6.01 0.75
CA LEU A 9 17.04 4.82 1.04
C LEU A 9 15.63 5.18 1.50
N TRP A 10 15.49 6.19 2.36
CA TRP A 10 14.18 6.68 2.78
C TRP A 10 13.33 7.14 1.60
N ALA A 11 13.92 7.91 0.67
CA ALA A 11 13.22 8.36 -0.53
C ALA A 11 12.74 7.19 -1.40
N LYS A 12 13.57 6.14 -1.56
CA LYS A 12 13.20 4.93 -2.31
C LYS A 12 12.07 4.16 -1.61
N ALA A 13 12.18 3.92 -0.31
CA ALA A 13 11.16 3.21 0.46
C ALA A 13 9.80 3.97 0.40
N ARG A 14 9.82 5.30 0.56
CA ARG A 14 8.62 6.14 0.42
C ARG A 14 8.02 6.05 -0.98
N LEU A 15 8.84 6.03 -2.03
CA LEU A 15 8.37 5.84 -3.40
C LEU A 15 7.72 4.46 -3.58
N HIS A 16 8.34 3.40 -3.07
CA HIS A 16 7.77 2.04 -3.16
C HIS A 16 6.44 1.92 -2.43
N ILE A 17 6.29 2.56 -1.25
CA ILE A 17 5.00 2.66 -0.56
C ILE A 17 3.95 3.28 -1.50
N ILE A 18 4.23 4.45 -2.10
CA ILE A 18 3.28 5.14 -2.99
C ILE A 18 2.94 4.28 -4.22
N VAL A 19 3.95 3.72 -4.89
CA VAL A 19 3.76 2.95 -6.13
C VAL A 19 3.00 1.64 -5.87
N SER A 20 3.21 0.99 -4.72
CA SER A 20 2.52 -0.26 -4.36
C SER A 20 1.00 -0.11 -4.30
N GLN A 21 0.50 1.11 -4.13
CA GLN A 21 -0.93 1.42 -4.03
C GLN A 21 -1.60 1.63 -5.39
N LEU A 22 -0.83 1.92 -6.44
CA LEU A 22 -1.39 2.30 -7.73
C LEU A 22 -2.17 1.16 -8.37
N ALA A 23 -1.59 -0.05 -8.42
CA ALA A 23 -2.25 -1.20 -9.05
C ALA A 23 -3.52 -1.62 -8.30
N PRO A 24 -3.53 -1.82 -6.96
CA PRO A 24 -4.76 -2.12 -6.24
C PRO A 24 -5.82 -1.03 -6.38
N THR A 25 -5.44 0.25 -6.23
CA THR A 25 -6.41 1.37 -6.33
C THR A 25 -7.02 1.45 -7.73
N PHE A 26 -6.20 1.27 -8.77
CA PHE A 26 -6.68 1.22 -10.15
C PHE A 26 -7.68 0.10 -10.36
N LEU A 27 -7.39 -1.13 -9.89
CA LEU A 27 -8.31 -2.25 -10.04
C LEU A 27 -9.62 -2.07 -9.27
N LEU A 28 -9.58 -1.45 -8.09
CA LEU A 28 -10.79 -1.11 -7.34
C LEU A 28 -11.66 -0.11 -8.13
N ILE A 29 -11.06 0.96 -8.67
CA ILE A 29 -11.76 1.94 -9.51
C ILE A 29 -12.37 1.27 -10.74
N VAL A 30 -11.59 0.44 -11.45
CA VAL A 30 -12.05 -0.28 -12.64
C VAL A 30 -13.20 -1.22 -12.28
N THR A 31 -13.13 -1.92 -11.14
CA THR A 31 -14.21 -2.83 -10.71
C THR A 31 -15.50 -2.06 -10.44
N VAL A 32 -15.42 -0.91 -9.76
CA VAL A 32 -16.59 -0.05 -9.52
C VAL A 32 -17.18 0.43 -10.86
N ALA A 33 -16.34 0.82 -11.82
CA ALA A 33 -16.81 1.19 -13.15
C ALA A 33 -17.47 0.01 -13.90
N LEU A 34 -16.93 -1.20 -13.77
CA LEU A 34 -17.50 -2.41 -14.37
C LEU A 34 -18.82 -2.81 -13.71
N LEU A 35 -19.00 -2.58 -12.41
CA LEU A 35 -20.29 -2.76 -11.74
C LEU A 35 -21.37 -1.85 -12.37
N PHE A 36 -21.05 -0.58 -12.64
CA PHE A 36 -21.98 0.29 -13.40
C PHE A 36 -22.25 -0.19 -14.83
N ALA A 37 -21.40 -1.06 -15.39
CA ALA A 37 -21.56 -1.67 -16.70
C ALA A 37 -22.20 -3.07 -16.66
N GLY A 38 -22.71 -3.53 -15.51
CA GLY A 38 -23.42 -4.81 -15.36
C GLY A 38 -22.52 -6.02 -15.03
N LEU A 39 -21.36 -5.80 -14.39
CA LEU A 39 -20.47 -6.90 -13.97
C LEU A 39 -21.14 -7.87 -12.98
N ASP A 40 -22.08 -7.40 -12.17
CA ASP A 40 -22.89 -8.19 -11.24
C ASP A 40 -23.87 -9.14 -11.94
N GLU A 41 -24.30 -8.79 -13.16
CA GLU A 41 -25.14 -9.65 -14.02
C GLU A 41 -24.32 -10.61 -14.91
N ALA A 42 -22.99 -10.47 -14.93
CA ALA A 42 -22.13 -11.36 -15.71
C ALA A 42 -22.19 -12.81 -15.21
N SER A 43 -21.72 -13.74 -16.04
CA SER A 43 -21.63 -15.15 -15.64
C SER A 43 -20.85 -15.32 -14.32
N VAL A 44 -21.24 -16.31 -13.51
CA VAL A 44 -20.59 -16.60 -12.22
C VAL A 44 -19.07 -16.76 -12.37
N ALA A 45 -18.62 -17.38 -13.47
CA ALA A 45 -17.20 -17.54 -13.77
C ALA A 45 -16.46 -16.19 -13.88
N VAL A 46 -17.06 -15.18 -14.54
CA VAL A 46 -16.49 -13.84 -14.68
C VAL A 46 -16.43 -13.12 -13.33
N ARG A 47 -17.51 -13.18 -12.54
CA ARG A 47 -17.55 -12.56 -11.19
C ARG A 47 -16.51 -13.16 -10.24
N VAL A 48 -16.35 -14.48 -10.26
CA VAL A 48 -15.31 -15.20 -9.50
C VAL A 48 -13.92 -14.81 -10.00
N ALA A 49 -13.71 -14.71 -11.32
CA ALA A 49 -12.43 -14.27 -11.88
C ALA A 49 -12.09 -12.84 -11.43
N THR A 50 -13.04 -11.91 -11.48
CA THR A 50 -12.83 -10.52 -11.00
C THR A 50 -12.50 -10.49 -9.51
N ALA A 51 -13.23 -11.25 -8.68
CA ALA A 51 -12.93 -11.38 -7.25
C ALA A 51 -11.52 -11.93 -7.00
N GLY A 52 -11.09 -12.92 -7.79
CA GLY A 52 -9.75 -13.50 -7.74
C GLY A 52 -8.64 -12.52 -8.15
N ILE A 53 -8.87 -11.73 -9.22
CA ILE A 53 -7.92 -10.70 -9.68
C ILE A 53 -7.73 -9.63 -8.61
N LEU A 54 -8.82 -9.15 -8.02
CA LEU A 54 -8.79 -8.18 -6.92
C LEU A 54 -8.02 -8.71 -5.72
N LEU A 55 -8.29 -9.95 -5.31
CA LEU A 55 -7.60 -10.58 -4.18
C LEU A 55 -6.09 -10.72 -4.46
N ALA A 56 -5.73 -11.28 -5.62
CA ALA A 56 -4.33 -11.49 -5.99
C ALA A 56 -3.56 -10.17 -6.04
N SER A 57 -4.12 -9.14 -6.67
CA SER A 57 -3.46 -7.82 -6.74
C SER A 57 -3.40 -7.13 -5.38
N GLY A 58 -4.48 -7.20 -4.59
CA GLY A 58 -4.52 -6.65 -3.24
C GLY A 58 -3.46 -7.26 -2.32
N VAL A 59 -3.30 -8.59 -2.36
CA VAL A 59 -2.25 -9.29 -1.59
C VAL A 59 -0.86 -8.87 -2.03
N LEU A 60 -0.57 -8.83 -3.34
CA LEU A 60 0.73 -8.38 -3.84
C LEU A 60 1.03 -6.93 -3.44
N GLY A 61 0.05 -6.04 -3.55
CA GLY A 61 0.16 -4.64 -3.14
C GLY A 61 0.41 -4.49 -1.63
N ALA A 62 -0.32 -5.24 -0.80
CA ALA A 62 -0.14 -5.22 0.65
C ALA A 62 1.24 -5.73 1.08
N VAL A 63 1.72 -6.83 0.51
CA VAL A 63 3.06 -7.37 0.80
C VAL A 63 4.15 -6.37 0.40
N ALA A 64 4.06 -5.78 -0.79
CA ALA A 64 5.01 -4.77 -1.24
C ALA A 64 5.01 -3.54 -0.32
N GLN A 65 3.83 -3.06 0.08
CA GLN A 65 3.72 -1.93 1.00
C GLN A 65 4.31 -2.23 2.39
N ILE A 66 4.00 -3.41 2.94
CA ILE A 66 4.50 -3.82 4.26
C ILE A 66 6.02 -3.94 4.23
N SER A 67 6.61 -4.52 3.18
CA SER A 67 8.06 -4.60 3.01
C SER A 67 8.70 -3.21 2.97
N ALA A 68 8.20 -2.32 2.11
CA ALA A 68 8.72 -0.97 1.99
C ALA A 68 8.54 -0.14 3.28
N ALA A 69 7.45 -0.37 4.02
CA ALA A 69 7.24 0.23 5.33
C ALA A 69 8.23 -0.27 6.38
N ASN A 70 8.57 -1.56 6.39
CA ASN A 70 9.61 -2.11 7.27
C ASN A 70 10.98 -1.50 6.97
N GLU A 71 11.33 -1.40 5.69
CA GLU A 71 12.57 -0.75 5.24
C GLU A 71 12.61 0.72 5.67
N ALA A 72 11.51 1.47 5.49
CA ALA A 72 11.41 2.86 5.92
C ALA A 72 11.58 3.02 7.44
N ILE A 73 10.98 2.12 8.25
CA ILE A 73 11.16 2.12 9.71
C ILE A 73 12.62 1.88 10.08
N ALA A 74 13.27 0.88 9.48
CA ALA A 74 14.67 0.58 9.73
C ALA A 74 15.59 1.76 9.36
N VAL A 75 15.34 2.41 8.22
CA VAL A 75 16.08 3.62 7.81
C VAL A 75 15.88 4.76 8.80
N ALA A 76 14.65 4.97 9.31
CA ALA A 76 14.39 5.99 10.32
C ALA A 76 15.07 5.67 11.67
N ASP A 77 15.17 4.39 12.04
CA ASP A 77 15.91 3.93 13.21
C ASP A 77 17.41 4.20 13.04
N ASP A 78 18.00 3.86 11.89
CA ASP A 78 19.40 4.14 11.59
C ASP A 78 19.69 5.65 11.58
N LEU A 79 18.82 6.46 10.98
CA LEU A 79 18.92 7.93 10.96
C LEU A 79 18.89 8.54 12.37
N SER A 80 18.22 7.90 13.34
CA SER A 80 18.20 8.37 14.73
C SER A 80 19.55 8.21 15.44
N SER A 81 20.42 7.33 14.92
CA SER A 81 21.76 7.06 15.47
C SER A 81 22.86 7.96 14.89
N VAL A 82 22.57 8.73 13.85
CA VAL A 82 23.55 9.60 13.19
C VAL A 82 23.78 10.87 14.02
N SER A 83 25.05 11.24 14.25
CA SER A 83 25.43 12.46 14.97
C SER A 83 25.34 13.70 14.08
N SER A 84 24.98 14.85 14.68
CA SER A 84 24.97 16.17 14.01
C SER A 84 24.11 16.25 12.73
N VAL A 85 22.91 15.70 12.78
CA VAL A 85 21.99 15.61 11.63
C VAL A 85 21.28 16.92 11.27
N GLY A 86 20.87 17.01 10.00
CA GLY A 86 20.06 18.11 9.49
C GLY A 86 18.60 18.10 9.97
N ALA A 87 17.85 19.14 9.60
CA ALA A 87 16.42 19.23 9.94
C ALA A 87 15.56 18.16 9.25
N VAL A 88 15.95 17.73 8.04
CA VAL A 88 15.25 16.69 7.28
C VAL A 88 15.26 15.37 8.04
N THR A 89 16.43 14.94 8.51
CA THR A 89 16.60 13.73 9.31
C THR A 89 15.75 13.74 10.58
N ARG A 90 15.73 14.87 11.32
CA ARG A 90 14.86 15.02 12.50
C ARG A 90 13.38 14.82 12.16
N ARG A 91 12.92 15.28 10.99
CA ARG A 91 11.54 15.09 10.55
C ARG A 91 11.26 13.63 10.17
N ILE A 92 12.18 12.96 9.49
CA ILE A 92 12.05 11.55 9.15
C ILE A 92 11.96 10.67 10.40
N VAL A 93 12.85 10.90 11.37
CA VAL A 93 12.81 10.19 12.66
C VAL A 93 11.48 10.41 13.37
N ALA A 94 10.96 11.66 13.39
CA ALA A 94 9.65 11.95 13.96
C ALA A 94 8.47 11.32 13.18
N GLN A 95 8.65 11.04 11.89
CA GLN A 95 7.63 10.39 11.05
C GLN A 95 7.59 8.86 11.22
N ARG A 96 8.62 8.25 11.79
CA ARG A 96 8.71 6.79 11.99
C ARG A 96 7.41 6.14 12.48
N PRO A 97 6.73 6.58 13.57
CA PRO A 97 5.49 5.93 14.02
C PRO A 97 4.37 5.99 12.98
N TRP A 98 4.32 7.04 12.16
CA TRP A 98 3.33 7.21 11.10
C TRP A 98 3.51 6.22 9.94
N VAL A 99 4.70 5.62 9.79
CA VAL A 99 4.92 4.55 8.82
C VAL A 99 4.06 3.32 9.15
N ASN A 100 3.72 3.08 10.43
CA ASN A 100 2.80 2.01 10.80
C ASN A 100 1.37 2.24 10.29
N VAL A 101 0.96 3.49 10.07
CA VAL A 101 -0.35 3.81 9.49
C VAL A 101 -0.44 3.24 8.08
N VAL A 102 0.56 3.52 7.23
CA VAL A 102 0.58 2.94 5.88
C VAL A 102 0.82 1.43 5.92
N ARG A 103 1.61 0.92 6.87
CA ARG A 103 1.89 -0.52 7.01
C ARG A 103 0.62 -1.34 7.29
N PHE A 104 -0.29 -0.83 8.12
CA PHE A 104 -1.43 -1.62 8.62
C PHE A 104 -2.79 -1.05 8.20
N VAL A 105 -2.99 0.26 8.32
CA VAL A 105 -4.31 0.88 8.10
C VAL A 105 -4.70 0.83 6.63
N SER A 106 -3.78 1.16 5.71
CA SER A 106 -4.09 1.11 4.28
C SER A 106 -4.47 -0.31 3.81
N PRO A 107 -3.72 -1.38 4.13
CA PRO A 107 -4.13 -2.75 3.79
C PRO A 107 -5.47 -3.14 4.42
N THR A 108 -5.76 -2.72 5.65
CA THR A 108 -7.07 -2.95 6.27
C THR A 108 -8.20 -2.28 5.50
N ILE A 109 -8.02 -1.03 5.06
CA ILE A 109 -9.01 -0.33 4.24
C ILE A 109 -9.24 -1.09 2.93
N PHE A 110 -8.19 -1.59 2.29
CA PHE A 110 -8.35 -2.42 1.08
C PHE A 110 -9.14 -3.69 1.32
N VAL A 111 -8.93 -4.38 2.44
CA VAL A 111 -9.73 -5.56 2.78
C VAL A 111 -11.20 -5.19 2.96
N VAL A 112 -11.51 -4.08 3.63
CA VAL A 112 -12.90 -3.62 3.79
C VAL A 112 -13.56 -3.32 2.44
N ILE A 113 -12.86 -2.61 1.55
CA ILE A 113 -13.38 -2.30 0.21
C ILE A 113 -13.56 -3.59 -0.60
N TYR A 114 -12.60 -4.51 -0.53
CA TYR A 114 -12.69 -5.81 -1.20
C TYR A 114 -13.94 -6.57 -0.75
N LEU A 115 -14.21 -6.65 0.56
CA LEU A 115 -15.42 -7.28 1.08
C LEU A 115 -16.70 -6.59 0.58
N ALA A 116 -16.73 -5.25 0.57
CA ALA A 116 -17.86 -4.51 0.02
C ALA A 116 -18.10 -4.81 -1.47
N LEU A 117 -17.02 -4.93 -2.26
CA LEU A 117 -17.12 -5.33 -3.67
C LEU A 117 -17.57 -6.78 -3.84
N LEU A 118 -17.16 -7.70 -2.95
CA LEU A 118 -17.70 -9.06 -2.96
C LEU A 118 -19.21 -9.07 -2.67
N LEU A 119 -19.69 -8.27 -1.72
CA LEU A 119 -21.12 -8.14 -1.48
C LEU A 119 -21.82 -7.66 -2.75
N ALA A 120 -21.37 -6.55 -3.35
CA ALA A 120 -21.96 -6.01 -4.58
C ALA A 120 -21.88 -6.97 -5.78
N LEU A 121 -20.85 -7.82 -5.84
CA LEU A 121 -20.71 -8.81 -6.90
C LEU A 121 -21.60 -10.02 -6.70
N PHE A 122 -22.04 -10.35 -5.47
CA PHE A 122 -22.67 -11.65 -5.19
C PHE A 122 -24.04 -11.63 -4.53
N ILE A 123 -24.46 -10.49 -4.00
CA ILE A 123 -25.72 -10.31 -3.27
C ILE A 123 -26.46 -9.12 -3.87
#